data_AF-A0A081SD80-F1
#
_entry.id   AF-A0A081SD80-F1
#
_cell.length_a   1.000
_cell.length_b   1.000
_cell.length_c   1.000
_cell.angle_alpha   90.00
_cell.angle_beta   90.00
_cell.angle_gamma   90.00
#
_symmetry.space_group_name_H-M   'P 1'
#
loop_
_entity.id
_entity.type
_entity.pdbx_description
1 polymer ?
#
loop_
_entity_poly.entity_id
_entity_poly.type
_entity_poly.pdbx_seq_one_letter_code
_entity_poly.pdbx_strand_id
1 'polypeptide(L)'
;MSRVRVQIMNQFDRISHEYKAIKRYWKLIQQDSRKLSDKRFYRPTFRMHLTNKEILDKLLSYSEDLKHHYHLYQLLLFHFQN
;
A
#
# COMPACT_ATOMS: atom_id res chain seq x y z
N MET A 1 11.03 3.85 -7.46
CA MET A 1 10.05 3.74 -6.35
C MET A 1 10.61 3.83 -4.93
N SER A 2 11.94 3.69 -4.69
CA SER A 2 12.48 3.81 -3.32
C SER A 2 12.41 5.23 -2.75
N ARG A 3 12.60 6.27 -3.58
CA ARG A 3 12.55 7.69 -3.14
C ARG A 3 11.14 8.13 -2.74
N VAL A 4 10.14 7.85 -3.58
CA VAL A 4 8.71 8.11 -3.29
C VAL A 4 8.28 7.45 -1.98
N ARG A 5 8.68 6.19 -1.76
CA ARG A 5 8.45 5.49 -0.49
C ARG A 5 8.93 6.30 0.71
N VAL A 6 10.18 6.76 0.67
CA VAL A 6 10.81 7.48 1.79
C VAL A 6 10.13 8.83 2.00
N GLN A 7 9.80 9.55 0.93
CA GLN A 7 9.08 10.82 1.00
C GLN A 7 7.72 10.66 1.67
N ILE A 8 6.91 9.69 1.24
CA ILE A 8 5.61 9.39 1.86
C ILE A 8 5.77 8.95 3.31
N MET A 9 6.72 8.05 3.60
CA MET A 9 6.95 7.58 4.98
C MET A 9 7.41 8.69 5.92
N ASN A 10 8.14 9.70 5.42
CA ASN A 10 8.60 10.82 6.24
C ASN A 10 7.49 11.82 6.59
N GLN A 11 6.31 11.72 5.97
CA GLN A 11 5.12 12.52 6.34
C GLN A 11 4.50 12.04 7.67
N PHE A 12 4.82 10.82 8.12
CA PHE A 12 4.25 10.20 9.31
C PHE A 12 5.29 10.06 10.43
N ASP A 13 4.83 10.15 11.68
CA ASP A 13 5.67 9.83 12.84
C ASP A 13 6.09 8.35 12.81
N ARG A 14 7.35 8.03 13.13
CA ARG A 14 7.89 6.65 13.09
C ARG A 14 7.18 5.68 14.04
N ILE A 15 6.55 6.18 15.10
CA ILE A 15 5.82 5.42 16.11
C ILE A 15 4.36 5.20 15.68
N SER A 16 3.84 6.03 14.76
CA SER A 16 2.47 5.98 14.28
C SER A 16 2.08 4.63 13.68
N HIS A 17 0.79 4.34 13.71
CA HIS A 17 0.24 3.12 13.14
C HIS A 17 0.39 3.13 11.60
N GLU A 18 0.16 4.28 11.00
CA GLU A 18 0.24 4.59 9.57
C GLU A 18 1.65 4.31 9.04
N TYR A 19 2.68 4.85 9.70
CA TYR A 19 4.07 4.58 9.34
C TYR A 19 4.38 3.08 9.38
N LYS A 20 3.98 2.38 10.46
CA LYS A 20 4.21 0.94 10.63
C LYS A 20 3.48 0.13 9.55
N ALA A 21 2.25 0.51 9.22
CA ALA A 21 1.43 -0.15 8.21
C ALA A 21 2.02 0.04 6.80
N ILE A 22 2.29 1.29 6.40
CA ILE A 22 2.90 1.61 5.10
C ILE A 22 4.27 0.93 4.97
N LYS A 23 5.10 0.99 6.01
CA LYS A 23 6.43 0.35 6.01
C LYS A 23 6.35 -1.16 5.79
N ARG A 24 5.42 -1.84 6.48
CA ARG A 24 5.25 -3.30 6.42
C ARG A 24 4.67 -3.76 5.09
N TYR A 25 3.65 -3.04 4.60
CA TYR A 25 2.89 -3.45 3.42
C TYR A 25 3.30 -2.71 2.14
N TRP A 26 4.43 -2.01 2.13
CA TRP A 26 4.90 -1.28 0.95
C TRP A 26 4.93 -2.13 -0.33
N LYS A 27 5.35 -3.40 -0.24
CA LYS A 27 5.36 -4.32 -1.39
C LYS A 27 3.98 -4.52 -2.00
N LEU A 28 2.92 -4.45 -1.19
CA LEU A 28 1.54 -4.62 -1.64
C LEU A 28 1.08 -3.46 -2.53
N ILE A 29 1.53 -2.24 -2.22
CA ILE A 29 1.26 -1.03 -3.03
C ILE A 29 1.92 -1.14 -4.41
N GLN A 30 3.04 -1.87 -4.50
CA GLN A 30 3.77 -2.09 -5.74
C GLN A 30 3.32 -3.32 -6.52
N GLN A 31 2.39 -4.12 -5.98
CA GLN A 31 1.89 -5.29 -6.67
C GLN A 31 0.87 -4.87 -7.73
N ASP A 32 0.82 -5.61 -8.85
CA ASP A 32 -0.26 -5.48 -9.84
C ASP A 32 -1.59 -5.78 -9.16
N SER A 33 -2.50 -4.80 -9.19
CA SER A 33 -3.80 -4.87 -8.53
C SER A 33 -4.65 -6.05 -9.03
N ARG A 34 -4.47 -6.47 -10.29
CA ARG A 34 -5.17 -7.60 -10.90
C ARG A 34 -4.75 -8.96 -10.31
N LYS A 35 -3.60 -9.01 -9.64
CA LYS A 35 -3.01 -10.24 -9.08
C LYS A 35 -3.13 -10.30 -7.56
N LEU A 36 -3.91 -9.41 -6.95
CA LEU A 36 -4.13 -9.42 -5.50
C LEU A 36 -5.02 -10.61 -5.12
N SER A 37 -4.60 -11.37 -4.11
CA SER A 37 -5.39 -12.49 -3.59
C SER A 37 -6.51 -11.98 -2.68
N ASP A 38 -7.71 -12.54 -2.88
CA ASP A 38 -8.89 -12.34 -2.03
C ASP A 38 -8.89 -13.23 -0.78
N LYS A 39 -7.83 -14.01 -0.54
CA LYS A 39 -7.74 -14.83 0.67
C LYS A 39 -7.52 -13.95 1.90
N ARG A 40 -8.39 -14.11 2.89
CA ARG A 40 -8.26 -13.44 4.19
C ARG A 40 -7.27 -14.17 5.09
N PHE A 41 -6.47 -13.38 5.80
CA PHE A 41 -5.52 -13.87 6.80
C PHE A 41 -5.45 -12.88 7.96
N TYR A 42 -5.15 -13.36 9.16
CA TYR A 42 -4.92 -12.50 10.30
C TYR A 42 -3.74 -11.54 10.05
N ARG A 43 -3.96 -10.24 10.27
CA ARG A 43 -2.97 -9.18 10.10
C ARG A 43 -2.64 -8.55 11.45
N PRO A 44 -1.49 -8.87 12.07
CA PRO A 44 -1.16 -8.34 13.40
C PRO A 44 -1.11 -6.81 13.47
N THR A 45 -0.77 -6.14 12.36
CA THR A 45 -0.80 -4.67 12.30
C THR A 45 -2.22 -4.15 12.56
N PHE A 46 -3.22 -4.71 11.89
CA PHE A 46 -4.62 -4.28 11.99
C PHE A 46 -5.44 -5.05 13.04
N ARG A 47 -4.87 -6.10 13.64
CA ARG A 47 -5.51 -6.98 14.64
C ARG A 47 -6.82 -7.61 14.16
N MET A 48 -6.92 -7.91 12.85
CA MET A 48 -8.10 -8.53 12.25
C MET A 48 -7.73 -9.31 10.99
N HIS A 49 -8.65 -10.13 10.49
CA HIS A 49 -8.49 -10.88 9.24
C HIS A 49 -8.82 -9.97 8.06
N LEU A 50 -7.83 -9.73 7.19
CA LEU A 50 -7.99 -8.86 6.01
C LEU A 50 -7.43 -9.54 4.76
N THR A 51 -8.07 -9.26 3.64
CA THR A 51 -7.55 -9.49 2.30
C THR A 51 -6.45 -8.48 1.99
N ASN A 52 -5.70 -8.76 0.92
CA ASN A 52 -4.72 -7.81 0.40
C ASN A 52 -5.39 -6.53 -0.14
N LYS A 53 -6.59 -6.64 -0.72
CA LYS A 53 -7.35 -5.48 -1.21
C LYS A 53 -7.78 -4.55 -0.07
N GLU A 54 -8.36 -5.11 1.00
CA GLU A 54 -8.78 -4.31 2.17
C GLU A 54 -7.61 -3.63 2.88
N ILE A 55 -6.44 -4.27 2.93
CA ILE A 55 -5.23 -3.63 3.46
C ILE A 55 -4.82 -2.48 2.57
N LEU A 56 -4.78 -2.69 1.25
CA LEU A 56 -4.43 -1.65 0.30
C LEU A 56 -5.36 -0.44 0.43
N ASP A 57 -6.67 -0.65 0.45
CA ASP A 57 -7.66 0.42 0.60
C ASP A 57 -7.43 1.24 1.89
N LYS A 58 -7.13 0.57 3.00
CA LYS A 58 -6.76 1.24 4.27
C LYS A 58 -5.46 2.04 4.13
N LEU A 59 -4.43 1.51 3.48
CA LEU A 59 -3.17 2.24 3.28
C LEU A 59 -3.38 3.49 2.41
N LEU A 60 -4.15 3.37 1.33
CA LEU A 60 -4.45 4.50 0.45
C LEU A 60 -5.31 5.57 1.14
N SER A 61 -6.07 5.21 2.17
CA SER A 61 -6.83 6.17 2.98
C SER A 61 -5.97 7.04 3.89
N TYR A 62 -4.70 6.67 4.13
CA TYR A 62 -3.81 7.42 5.03
C TYR A 62 -3.18 8.66 4.39
N SER A 63 -3.10 8.72 3.06
CA SER A 63 -2.49 9.85 2.34
C SER A 63 -3.00 9.93 0.91
N GLU A 64 -3.51 11.10 0.53
CA GLU A 64 -3.89 11.37 -0.85
C GLU A 64 -2.68 11.32 -1.78
N ASP A 65 -1.49 11.78 -1.34
CA ASP A 65 -0.27 11.64 -2.14
C ASP A 65 0.00 10.16 -2.45
N LEU A 66 -0.09 9.28 -1.45
CA LEU A 66 0.11 7.85 -1.65
C LEU A 66 -0.89 7.26 -2.64
N LYS A 67 -2.14 7.68 -2.57
CA LYS A 67 -3.22 7.27 -3.47
C LYS A 67 -2.98 7.70 -4.92
N HIS A 68 -2.60 8.96 -5.15
CA HIS A 68 -2.24 9.44 -6.49
C HIS A 68 -1.05 8.68 -7.07
N HIS A 69 0.00 8.49 -6.27
CA HIS A 69 1.19 7.72 -6.68
C HIS A 69 0.85 6.27 -7.01
N TYR A 70 0.00 5.64 -6.21
CA TYR A 70 -0.47 4.29 -6.46
C TYR A 70 -1.24 4.20 -7.80
N HIS A 71 -2.20 5.09 -8.04
CA HIS A 71 -2.97 5.09 -9.29
C HIS A 71 -2.10 5.29 -10.52
N LEU A 72 -1.18 6.26 -10.49
CA LEU A 72 -0.22 6.46 -11.57
C LEU A 72 0.64 5.21 -11.80
N TYR A 73 1.12 4.58 -10.73
CA TYR A 73 1.92 3.37 -10.85
C TYR A 73 1.15 2.19 -11.44
N GLN A 74 -0.11 1.98 -11.03
CA GLN A 74 -0.95 0.93 -11.60
C GLN A 74 -1.25 1.17 -13.07
N LEU A 75 -1.48 2.42 -13.47
CA LEU A 75 -1.67 2.79 -14.87
C LEU A 75 -0.43 2.44 -15.70
N LEU A 76 0.76 2.81 -15.22
CA LEU A 76 2.02 2.46 -15.88
C LEU A 76 2.22 0.94 -15.95
N LEU A 77 1.97 0.21 -14.85
CA LEU A 77 2.05 -1.25 -14.84
C LEU A 77 1.10 -1.88 -15.86
N PHE A 78 -0.13 -1.39 -15.97
CA PHE A 78 -1.12 -1.87 -16.92
C PHE A 78 -0.64 -1.68 -18.37
N HIS A 79 -0.05 -0.53 -18.69
CA HIS A 79 0.41 -0.24 -20.05
C HIS A 79 1.70 -0.98 -20.44
N PHE A 80 2.64 -1.19 -19.51
CA PHE A 80 3.95 -1.76 -19.80
C PHE A 80 4.07 -3.27 -19.52
N GLN A 81 3.05 -3.92 -18.92
CA GLN A 81 3.00 -5.38 -18.75
C GLN A 81 2.24 -6.11 -19.86
N ASN A 82 1.91 -5.41 -20.95
CA ASN A 82 1.41 -6.02 -22.19
C ASN A 82 2.56 -6.32 -23.15
#